data_AF-A0A2W4KUH7-F1
#
_entry.id   AF-A0A2W4KUH7-F1
#
_cell.length_a   1.000
_cell.length_b   1.000
_cell.length_c   1.000
_cell.angle_alpha   90.00
_cell.angle_beta   90.00
_cell.angle_gamma   90.00
#
_symmetry.space_group_name_H-M   'P 1'
#
loop_
_entity.id
_entity.type
_entity.pdbx_description
1 polymer ?
#
loop_
_entity_poly.entity_id
_entity_poly.type
_entity_poly.pdbx_seq_one_letter_code
_entity_poly.pdbx_strand_id
1 'polypeptide(L)'
;MRTPWVVGVSGASGTPYAAAVLRALLDAGEAVDLVVSRAARLTILDETGAPFRDKHWREDLSRWLNRDLDGADVRHWPPGDLAAGPSSGSYPTRGMVVVPASTAACAGIALG
;
A
#
# COMPACT_ATOMS: atom_id res chain seq x y z
N MET A 1 10.15 -15.59 -10.86
CA MET A 1 8.91 -15.42 -10.07
C MET A 1 9.03 -14.10 -9.32
N ARG A 2 7.93 -13.34 -9.20
CA ARG A 2 7.94 -12.06 -8.51
C ARG A 2 7.90 -12.29 -6.99
N THR A 3 8.76 -11.62 -6.25
CA THR A 3 8.81 -11.69 -4.78
C THR A 3 8.73 -10.25 -4.26
N PRO A 4 7.52 -9.67 -4.15
CA PRO A 4 7.34 -8.26 -3.81
C PRO A 4 7.49 -8.01 -2.30
N TRP A 5 7.69 -6.74 -1.96
CA TRP A 5 7.37 -6.21 -0.64
C TRP A 5 5.88 -5.90 -0.55
N VAL A 6 5.22 -6.36 0.51
CA VAL A 6 3.83 -6.00 0.78
C VAL A 6 3.82 -4.71 1.60
N VAL A 7 3.10 -3.70 1.13
CA VAL A 7 2.95 -2.41 1.82
C VAL A 7 1.48 -2.21 2.16
N GLY A 8 1.15 -2.30 3.44
CA GLY A 8 -0.16 -1.95 3.97
C GLY A 8 -0.20 -0.48 4.41
N VAL A 9 -1.20 0.27 3.98
CA VAL A 9 -1.44 1.64 4.45
C VAL A 9 -2.75 1.63 5.23
N SER A 10 -2.69 1.98 6.52
CA SER A 10 -3.85 2.02 7.40
C SER A 10 -4.23 3.45 7.80
N GLY A 11 -5.42 3.63 8.39
CA GLY A 11 -6.01 4.94 8.69
C GLY A 11 -5.45 5.60 9.95
N ALA A 12 -4.13 5.73 10.03
CA ALA A 12 -3.46 6.58 11.01
C ALA A 12 -2.80 7.77 10.28
N SER A 13 -2.58 8.86 11.01
CA SER A 13 -1.85 10.01 10.47
C SER A 13 -0.41 9.62 10.07
N GLY A 14 0.16 10.32 9.09
CA GLY A 14 1.52 10.08 8.63
C GLY A 14 1.59 9.37 7.27
N THR A 15 0.64 9.64 6.37
CA THR A 15 0.69 9.14 4.99
C THR A 15 1.95 9.59 4.21
N PRO A 16 2.64 10.70 4.53
CA PRO A 16 3.95 10.99 3.95
C PRO A 16 5.01 9.91 4.19
N TYR A 17 4.96 9.18 5.32
CA TYR A 17 5.88 8.07 5.58
C TYR A 17 5.62 6.89 4.64
N ALA A 18 4.34 6.58 4.38
CA ALA A 18 3.96 5.56 3.41
C ALA A 18 4.44 5.93 2.01
N ALA A 19 4.25 7.18 1.60
CA ALA A 19 4.73 7.69 0.32
C ALA A 19 6.26 7.62 0.22
N ALA A 20 6.99 7.93 1.29
CA ALA A 20 8.45 7.83 1.33
C ALA A 20 8.94 6.37 1.19
N VAL A 21 8.32 5.42 1.90
CA VAL A 21 8.64 3.99 1.79
C VAL A 21 8.37 3.48 0.37
N LEU A 22 7.21 3.83 -0.20
CA LEU A 22 6.87 3.44 -1.57
C LEU A 22 7.86 4.01 -2.58
N ARG A 23 8.20 5.30 -2.50
CA ARG A 23 9.23 5.88 -3.38
C ARG A 23 10.55 5.13 -3.26
N ALA A 24 11.05 4.90 -2.05
CA ALA A 24 12.33 4.23 -1.82
C ALA A 24 12.36 2.79 -2.38
N LEU A 25 11.28 2.02 -2.20
CA LEU A 25 11.16 0.67 -2.78
C LEU A 25 11.19 0.70 -4.31
N LEU A 26 10.46 1.65 -4.91
CA LEU A 26 10.39 1.78 -6.36
C LEU A 26 11.70 2.30 -6.96
N ASP A 27 12.40 3.19 -6.27
CA ASP A 27 13.72 3.70 -6.68
C ASP A 27 14.79 2.61 -6.55
N ALA A 28 14.63 1.66 -5.61
CA ALA A 28 15.46 0.46 -5.50
C ALA A 28 15.12 -0.62 -6.54
N GLY A 29 14.12 -0.40 -7.40
CA GLY A 29 13.67 -1.38 -8.41
C GLY A 29 12.94 -2.59 -7.82
N GLU A 30 12.42 -2.48 -6.59
CA GLU A 30 11.69 -3.56 -5.94
C GLU A 30 10.23 -3.64 -6.41
N ALA A 31 9.71 -4.85 -6.51
CA ALA A 31 8.28 -5.07 -6.77
C ALA A 31 7.46 -4.79 -5.50
N VAL A 32 6.28 -4.19 -5.66
CA VAL A 32 5.41 -3.78 -4.54
C VAL A 32 3.99 -4.31 -4.70
N ASP A 33 3.49 -4.92 -3.63
CA ASP A 33 2.08 -5.25 -3.46
C ASP A 33 1.46 -4.30 -2.44
N LEU A 34 0.68 -3.34 -2.93
CA LEU A 34 0.09 -2.26 -2.13
C LEU A 34 -1.34 -2.62 -1.70
N VAL A 35 -1.63 -2.44 -0.41
CA VAL A 35 -2.98 -2.52 0.16
C VAL A 35 -3.30 -1.20 0.85
N VAL A 36 -4.34 -0.50 0.42
CA VAL A 36 -4.79 0.76 1.05
C VAL A 36 -6.16 0.58 1.68
N SER A 37 -6.20 0.61 3.03
CA SER A 37 -7.44 0.44 3.77
C SER A 37 -8.45 1.55 3.47
N ARG A 38 -9.75 1.30 3.70
CA ARG A 38 -10.79 2.33 3.52
C ARG A 38 -10.53 3.57 4.37
N ALA A 39 -10.06 3.39 5.60
CA ALA A 39 -9.72 4.50 6.50
C ALA A 39 -8.49 5.28 6.01
N ALA A 40 -7.47 4.58 5.49
CA ALA A 40 -6.27 5.22 4.94
C ALA A 40 -6.59 6.17 3.79
N ARG A 41 -7.58 5.85 2.94
CA ARG A 41 -8.00 6.73 1.84
C ARG A 41 -8.48 8.09 2.33
N LEU A 42 -9.18 8.12 3.46
CA LEU A 42 -9.63 9.38 4.08
C LEU A 42 -8.42 10.17 4.59
N THR A 43 -7.47 9.51 5.24
CA THR A 43 -6.26 10.17 5.73
C THR A 43 -5.37 10.68 4.59
N ILE A 44 -5.20 9.91 3.51
CA ILE A 44 -4.46 10.35 2.32
C ILE A 44 -5.13 11.60 1.73
N LEU A 45 -6.46 11.60 1.60
CA LEU A 45 -7.20 12.74 1.08
C LEU A 45 -7.05 13.98 1.98
N ASP A 46 -7.17 13.80 3.28
CA ASP A 46 -7.07 14.89 4.27
C ASP A 46 -5.65 15.50 4.30
N GLU A 47 -4.61 14.66 4.31
CA GLU A 47 -3.22 15.11 4.45
C GLU A 47 -2.61 15.61 3.14
N THR A 48 -3.09 15.15 1.98
CA THR A 48 -2.44 15.41 0.67
C THR A 48 -3.36 16.06 -0.37
N GLY A 49 -4.66 16.11 -0.12
CA GLY A 49 -5.65 16.53 -1.11
C GLY A 49 -5.78 15.59 -2.32
N ALA A 50 -5.11 14.43 -2.31
CA ALA A 50 -5.19 13.43 -3.37
C ALA A 50 -6.20 12.32 -3.01
N PRO A 51 -7.12 11.95 -3.91
CA PRO A 51 -7.96 10.78 -3.68
C PRO A 51 -7.14 9.49 -3.84
N PHE A 52 -7.64 8.38 -3.27
CA PHE A 52 -7.14 7.05 -3.58
C PHE A 52 -8.31 6.09 -3.81
N ARG A 53 -8.57 5.72 -5.06
CA ARG A 53 -9.74 4.95 -5.52
C ARG A 53 -9.30 3.65 -6.18
N ASP A 54 -9.89 2.53 -5.79
CA ASP A 54 -9.51 1.19 -6.31
C ASP A 54 -9.48 1.11 -7.84
N LYS A 55 -10.48 1.72 -8.51
CA LYS A 55 -10.59 1.68 -9.98
C LYS A 55 -9.56 2.57 -10.70
N HIS A 56 -9.01 3.57 -10.02
CA HIS A 56 -8.05 4.54 -10.57
C HIS A 56 -6.76 4.54 -9.74
N TRP A 57 -6.43 3.39 -9.13
CA TRP A 57 -5.40 3.32 -8.11
C TRP A 57 -4.04 3.74 -8.67
N ARG A 58 -3.80 3.50 -9.96
CA ARG A 58 -2.51 3.79 -10.60
C ARG A 58 -2.33 5.29 -10.77
N GLU A 59 -3.33 5.98 -11.28
CA GLU A 59 -3.33 7.44 -11.43
C GLU A 59 -3.28 8.13 -10.06
N ASP A 60 -4.09 7.63 -9.12
CA ASP A 60 -4.15 8.16 -7.76
C ASP A 60 -2.84 7.92 -6.99
N LEU A 61 -2.20 6.76 -7.16
CA LEU A 61 -0.89 6.46 -6.58
C LEU A 61 0.19 7.35 -7.20
N SER A 62 0.20 7.52 -8.53
CA SER A 62 1.15 8.42 -9.21
C SER A 62 1.03 9.85 -8.66
N ARG A 63 -0.21 10.34 -8.50
CA ARG A 63 -0.49 11.66 -7.91
C ARG A 63 -0.03 11.75 -6.46
N TRP A 64 -0.36 10.75 -5.63
CA TRP A 64 0.02 10.73 -4.22
C TRP A 64 1.55 10.68 -4.04
N LEU A 65 2.23 9.88 -4.86
CA LEU A 65 3.69 9.76 -4.84
C LEU A 65 4.39 10.90 -5.58
N ASN A 66 3.67 11.75 -6.33
CA ASN A 66 4.24 12.77 -7.22
C ASN A 66 5.36 12.19 -8.11
N ARG A 67 5.11 11.02 -8.70
CA ARG A 67 6.07 10.30 -9.55
C ARG A 67 5.34 9.53 -10.65
N ASP A 68 6.01 9.36 -11.77
CA ASP A 68 5.57 8.42 -12.80
C ASP A 68 5.71 6.96 -12.31
N LEU A 69 4.78 6.11 -12.72
CA LEU A 69 4.78 4.68 -12.43
C LEU A 69 5.11 3.84 -13.67
N ASP A 70 5.44 4.46 -14.80
CA ASP A 70 5.91 3.75 -15.98
C ASP A 70 7.16 2.92 -15.66
N GLY A 71 7.13 1.63 -16.02
CA GLY A 71 8.17 0.66 -15.68
C GLY A 71 8.17 0.18 -14.23
N ALA A 72 7.35 0.73 -13.34
CA ALA A 72 7.27 0.29 -11.95
C ALA A 72 6.43 -1.00 -11.79
N ASP A 73 6.95 -1.98 -11.07
CA ASP A 73 6.25 -3.23 -10.78
C ASP A 73 5.40 -3.12 -9.51
N VAL A 74 4.23 -2.49 -9.64
CA VAL A 74 3.26 -2.31 -8.54
C VAL A 74 1.96 -3.04 -8.85
N ARG A 75 1.45 -3.81 -7.88
CA ARG A 75 0.05 -4.26 -7.86
C ARG A 75 -0.66 -3.68 -6.66
N HIS A 76 -1.90 -3.26 -6.87
CA HIS A 76 -2.79 -2.83 -5.80
C HIS A 76 -3.84 -3.92 -5.54
N TRP A 77 -4.01 -4.30 -4.28
CA TRP A 77 -5.04 -5.24 -3.84
C TRP A 77 -6.08 -4.51 -2.99
N PRO A 78 -7.35 -4.47 -3.43
CA PRO A 78 -8.42 -3.90 -2.63
C PRO A 78 -8.57 -4.64 -1.29
N PRO A 79 -8.83 -3.94 -0.18
CA PRO A 79 -9.14 -4.59 1.09
C PRO A 79 -10.33 -5.54 0.94
N GLY A 80 -10.17 -6.79 1.39
CA GLY A 80 -11.20 -7.83 1.30
C GLY A 80 -11.15 -8.70 0.03
N ASP A 81 -10.20 -8.47 -0.87
CA ASP A 81 -9.95 -9.37 -2.00
C ASP A 81 -9.33 -10.69 -1.53
N LEU A 82 -10.16 -11.73 -1.39
CA LEU A 82 -9.74 -13.07 -0.97
C LEU A 82 -8.89 -13.78 -2.03
N ALA A 83 -8.91 -13.32 -3.29
CA ALA A 83 -8.08 -13.85 -4.36
C ALA A 83 -6.73 -13.12 -4.49
N ALA A 84 -6.48 -12.10 -3.66
CA ALA A 84 -5.21 -11.39 -3.64
C ALA A 84 -4.06 -12.33 -3.29
N GLY A 85 -2.89 -12.12 -3.92
CA GLY A 85 -1.68 -12.91 -3.65
C GLY A 85 -1.36 -13.01 -2.15
N PRO A 86 -1.24 -11.88 -1.42
CA PRO A 86 -0.95 -11.87 0.02
C PRO A 86 -1.96 -12.62 0.91
N SER A 87 -3.14 -12.99 0.40
CA SER A 87 -4.14 -13.78 1.13
C SER A 87 -3.77 -15.27 1.22
N SER A 88 -2.73 -15.72 0.50
CA SER A 88 -2.22 -17.10 0.53
C SER A 88 -0.84 -17.18 1.17
N GLY A 89 -0.65 -18.12 2.11
CA GLY A 89 0.65 -18.38 2.73
C GLY A 89 1.72 -18.96 1.79
N SER A 90 1.32 -19.47 0.61
CA SER A 90 2.26 -19.93 -0.42
C SER A 90 2.70 -18.82 -1.38
N TYR A 91 2.11 -17.63 -1.29
CA TYR A 91 2.48 -16.50 -2.13
C TYR A 91 3.86 -15.96 -1.72
N PRO A 92 4.86 -15.95 -2.63
CA PRO A 92 6.20 -15.52 -2.29
C PRO A 92 6.22 -14.01 -2.02
N THR A 93 6.75 -13.60 -0.88
CA THR A 93 6.97 -12.18 -0.53
C THR A 93 8.34 -12.01 0.13
N ARG A 94 8.93 -10.81 0.04
CA ARG A 94 10.16 -10.49 0.80
C ARG A 94 9.87 -10.17 2.26
N GLY A 95 8.65 -9.72 2.53
CA GLY A 95 8.20 -9.26 3.82
C GLY A 95 7.02 -8.29 3.66
N MET A 96 6.49 -7.86 4.80
CA MET A 96 5.39 -6.92 4.87
C MET A 96 5.73 -5.77 5.80
N VAL A 97 5.36 -4.55 5.41
CA VAL A 97 5.36 -3.36 6.26
C VAL A 97 3.96 -2.74 6.27
N VAL A 98 3.50 -2.34 7.45
CA VAL A 98 2.29 -1.52 7.59
C VAL A 98 2.70 -0.11 8.02
N VAL A 99 2.48 0.88 7.17
CA VAL A 99 2.91 2.26 7.40
C VAL A 99 1.91 3.26 6.80
N PRO A 100 1.36 4.19 7.59
CA PRO A 100 1.30 4.13 9.06
C PRO A 100 0.42 2.97 9.53
N ALA A 101 0.68 2.48 10.75
CA ALA A 101 -0.10 1.43 11.41
C ALA A 101 -1.00 2.03 12.51
N SER A 102 -2.30 2.07 12.25
CA SER A 102 -3.32 2.46 13.22
C SER A 102 -3.43 1.44 14.34
N THR A 103 -3.85 1.88 15.52
CA THR A 103 -4.08 1.00 16.67
C THR A 103 -5.06 -0.13 16.34
N ALA A 104 -6.09 0.15 15.53
CA ALA A 104 -7.02 -0.85 15.03
C ALA A 104 -6.35 -1.89 14.13
N ALA A 105 -5.45 -1.47 13.22
CA ALA A 105 -4.69 -2.41 12.39
C ALA A 105 -3.73 -3.26 13.23
N CYS A 106 -3.02 -2.66 14.19
CA CYS A 106 -2.15 -3.40 15.11
C CYS A 106 -2.93 -4.41 15.95
N ALA A 107 -4.10 -4.02 16.48
CA ALA A 107 -4.98 -4.90 17.24
C ALA A 107 -5.49 -6.06 16.38
N GLY A 108 -5.92 -5.79 15.14
CA GLY A 108 -6.36 -6.84 14.20
C GLY A 108 -5.25 -7.84 13.88
N ILE A 109 -4.02 -7.37 13.65
CA ILE A 109 -2.87 -8.25 13.42
C ILE A 109 -2.57 -9.09 14.68
N ALA A 110 -2.66 -8.51 15.87
CA ALA A 110 -2.35 -9.20 17.12
C ALA A 110 -3.41 -10.25 17.51
N LEU A 111 -4.67 -10.02 17.17
CA LEU A 111 -5.78 -10.90 17.52
C LEU A 111 -6.09 -11.97 16.47
N GLY A 112 -5.65 -11.78 15.22
CA GLY A 112 -6.04 -12.59 14.07
C GLY A 112 -7.44 -12.25 13.56
#